data_AF-A0A1C6AT35-F1
#
_entry.id   AF-A0A1C6AT35-F1
#
_cell.length_a   1.000
_cell.length_b   1.000
_cell.length_c   1.000
_cell.angle_alpha   90.00
_cell.angle_beta   90.00
_cell.angle_gamma   90.00
#
_symmetry.space_group_name_H-M   'P 1'
#
loop_
_entity.id
_entity.type
_entity.pdbx_description
1 polymer ?
#
loop_
_entity_poly.entity_id
_entity_poly.type
_entity_poly.pdbx_seq_one_letter_code
_entity_poly.pdbx_strand_id
1 'polypeptide(L)'
;MNKLKKISILFAAVLSLTMLASCGSDSKDTKKSDKSDSSTAEDKAVFGFKFTVNGDEYAVPAPFKDFADKGWEYDGESDEKVPAHKYLIGAYIEKDDMDPSVYIMNDSDDEINVTEGDISCIGFDQFDMKNNEIKYGDNITMGKTTLEEVKSAFGEPDYENTLEDLGITTIRYEKDIYIEVEFKFDESGILNGFTLTNQPTDF
;
A
#
# COMPACT_ATOMS: atom_id res chain seq x y z
N MET A 1 6.09 37.10 -5.92
CA MET A 1 5.57 35.75 -6.22
C MET A 1 5.39 35.06 -4.89
N ASN A 2 4.14 34.95 -4.42
CA ASN A 2 3.83 34.34 -3.13
C ASN A 2 3.85 32.82 -3.30
N LYS A 3 4.76 32.13 -2.62
CA LYS A 3 4.73 30.67 -2.50
C LYS A 3 3.46 30.30 -1.72
N LEU A 4 2.50 29.65 -2.38
CA LEU A 4 1.39 29.01 -1.66
C LEU A 4 2.00 27.91 -0.78
N LYS A 5 1.73 27.98 0.52
CA LYS A 5 1.99 26.86 1.44
C LYS A 5 1.06 25.72 1.02
N LYS A 6 1.64 24.63 0.49
CA LYS A 6 0.90 23.38 0.24
C LYS A 6 0.44 22.84 1.60
N ILE A 7 -0.86 22.59 1.73
CA ILE A 7 -1.46 21.99 2.92
C ILE A 7 -1.23 20.49 2.78
N SER A 8 -0.32 19.94 3.59
CA SER A 8 -0.16 18.49 3.72
C SER A 8 -1.42 17.92 4.37
N ILE A 9 -2.20 17.16 3.59
CA ILE A 9 -3.34 16.40 4.10
C ILE A 9 -2.75 15.16 4.77
N LEU A 10 -2.79 15.14 6.10
CA LEU A 10 -2.45 13.97 6.90
C LEU A 10 -3.45 12.85 6.57
N PHE A 11 -3.00 11.77 5.91
CA PHE A 11 -3.74 10.53 5.87
C PHE A 11 -3.64 9.88 7.25
N ALA A 12 -4.73 9.96 8.02
CA ALA A 12 -4.83 9.30 9.31
C ALA A 12 -4.92 7.78 9.07
N ALA A 13 -3.85 7.06 9.39
CA ALA A 13 -3.91 5.61 9.59
C ALA A 13 -4.83 5.34 10.79
N VAL A 14 -6.07 4.92 10.54
CA VAL A 14 -7.00 4.52 11.60
C VAL A 14 -6.59 3.13 12.08
N LEU A 15 -5.69 3.10 13.05
CA LEU A 15 -5.37 1.91 13.83
C LEU A 15 -6.53 1.64 14.80
N SER A 16 -7.54 0.88 14.38
CA SER A 16 -8.64 0.48 15.28
C SER A 16 -8.19 -0.66 16.19
N LEU A 17 -7.61 -0.32 17.35
CA LEU A 17 -7.56 -1.23 18.50
C LEU A 17 -8.99 -1.42 19.03
N THR A 18 -9.59 -2.58 18.80
CA THR A 18 -10.80 -2.98 19.52
C THR A 18 -10.43 -3.51 20.90
N MET A 19 -10.69 -2.68 21.92
CA MET A 19 -10.58 -3.10 23.32
C MET A 19 -11.61 -4.18 23.65
N LEU A 20 -11.14 -5.21 24.33
CA LEU A 20 -11.93 -6.28 24.93
C LEU A 20 -12.98 -5.72 25.88
N ALA A 21 -14.25 -5.76 25.49
CA ALA A 21 -15.37 -5.66 26.40
C ALA A 21 -15.66 -7.04 27.00
N SER A 22 -15.04 -7.29 28.16
CA SER A 22 -15.45 -8.32 29.10
C SER A 22 -16.84 -7.99 29.66
N CYS A 23 -17.82 -8.87 29.45
CA CYS A 23 -18.93 -9.07 30.39
C CYS A 23 -19.52 -10.47 30.14
N GLY A 24 -19.63 -11.24 31.22
CA GLY A 24 -19.83 -12.68 31.14
C GLY A 24 -21.26 -13.20 31.25
N SER A 25 -21.28 -14.53 31.28
CA SER A 25 -22.29 -15.50 31.77
C SER A 25 -23.44 -15.94 30.83
N ASP A 26 -23.36 -17.24 30.58
CA ASP A 26 -24.40 -18.26 30.38
C ASP A 26 -24.77 -18.77 28.96
N SER A 27 -24.74 -20.10 28.93
CA SER A 27 -24.67 -21.04 27.82
C SER A 27 -26.02 -21.33 27.16
N LYS A 28 -26.00 -21.60 25.85
CA LYS A 28 -26.82 -22.65 25.21
C LYS A 28 -26.31 -23.00 23.81
N ASP A 29 -25.84 -24.24 23.69
CA ASP A 29 -25.55 -24.95 22.43
C ASP A 29 -26.75 -24.96 21.47
N THR A 30 -26.53 -24.70 20.17
CA THR A 30 -27.18 -25.47 19.09
C THR A 30 -26.40 -25.42 17.77
N LYS A 31 -25.93 -26.60 17.35
CA LYS A 31 -25.62 -27.09 15.99
C LYS A 31 -24.80 -26.24 15.00
N LYS A 32 -23.55 -26.70 14.89
CA LYS A 32 -22.68 -26.78 13.71
C LYS A 32 -23.45 -26.97 12.39
N SER A 33 -23.31 -25.99 11.51
CA SER A 33 -23.51 -26.11 10.06
C SER A 33 -22.14 -25.87 9.42
N ASP A 34 -21.41 -26.96 9.16
CA ASP A 34 -20.19 -26.95 8.35
C ASP A 34 -20.60 -26.76 6.87
N LYS A 35 -20.31 -25.57 6.32
CA LYS A 35 -19.74 -25.30 4.99
C LYS A 35 -19.89 -23.81 4.65
N SER A 36 -18.78 -23.10 4.62
CA SER A 36 -18.34 -22.36 3.44
C SER A 36 -16.91 -21.88 3.68
N ASP A 37 -16.10 -21.98 2.64
CA ASP A 37 -14.63 -21.99 2.63
C ASP A 37 -13.91 -21.06 3.62
N SER A 38 -13.20 -21.69 4.55
CA SER A 38 -11.93 -21.16 5.05
C SER A 38 -10.94 -21.24 3.89
N SER A 39 -10.88 -20.20 3.06
CA SER A 39 -9.68 -19.95 2.27
C SER A 39 -8.58 -19.59 3.26
N THR A 40 -7.77 -20.56 3.65
CA THR A 40 -6.48 -20.30 4.27
C THR A 40 -5.77 -19.24 3.42
N ALA A 41 -5.27 -18.18 4.05
CA ALA A 41 -4.57 -17.05 3.44
C ALA A 41 -3.20 -17.44 2.87
N GLU A 42 -3.17 -18.50 2.06
CA GLU A 42 -2.00 -18.99 1.33
C GLU A 42 -2.07 -18.46 -0.12
N ASP A 43 -1.23 -17.46 -0.37
CA ASP A 43 -0.74 -16.96 -1.66
C ASP A 43 -1.79 -16.58 -2.72
N LYS A 44 -2.71 -15.67 -2.37
CA LYS A 44 -3.46 -14.90 -3.39
C LYS A 44 -2.45 -14.23 -4.34
N ALA A 45 -2.70 -14.31 -5.65
CA ALA A 45 -1.86 -13.69 -6.69
C ALA A 45 -1.66 -12.17 -6.48
N VAL A 46 -2.55 -11.54 -5.72
CA VAL A 46 -2.47 -10.14 -5.30
C VAL A 46 -1.27 -9.84 -4.40
N PHE A 47 -0.57 -10.81 -3.82
CA PHE A 47 0.62 -10.58 -2.98
C PHE A 47 1.93 -10.76 -3.78
N GLY A 48 1.90 -10.46 -5.08
CA GLY A 48 3.08 -10.50 -5.93
C GLY A 48 4.01 -9.30 -5.74
N PHE A 49 3.50 -8.16 -5.27
CA PHE A 49 4.23 -6.92 -4.96
C PHE A 49 5.14 -6.40 -6.08
N LYS A 50 4.81 -6.75 -7.34
CA LYS A 50 5.51 -6.32 -8.54
C LYS A 50 4.66 -5.31 -9.29
N PHE A 51 5.30 -4.27 -9.78
CA PHE A 51 4.64 -3.20 -10.52
C PHE A 51 5.57 -2.67 -11.61
N THR A 52 5.00 -1.91 -12.54
CA THR A 52 5.78 -1.22 -13.57
C THR A 52 5.42 0.25 -13.60
N VAL A 53 6.43 1.08 -13.88
CA VAL A 53 6.26 2.52 -14.15
C VAL A 53 6.92 2.81 -15.48
N ASN A 54 6.14 3.25 -16.47
CA ASN A 54 6.60 3.53 -17.84
C ASN A 54 7.39 2.37 -18.48
N GLY A 55 7.02 1.13 -18.13
CA GLY A 55 7.65 -0.10 -18.62
C GLY A 55 8.85 -0.60 -17.80
N ASP A 56 9.39 0.20 -16.87
CA ASP A 56 10.42 -0.26 -15.94
C ASP A 56 9.80 -1.12 -14.84
N GLU A 57 10.43 -2.26 -14.52
CA GLU A 57 9.96 -3.20 -13.49
C GLU A 57 10.49 -2.85 -12.10
N TYR A 58 9.63 -3.02 -11.09
CA TYR A 58 9.94 -2.81 -9.68
C TYR A 58 9.25 -3.87 -8.81
N ALA A 59 9.73 -4.01 -7.59
CA ALA A 59 9.10 -4.82 -6.56
C ALA A 59 9.27 -4.15 -5.18
N VAL A 60 8.43 -4.53 -4.21
CA VAL A 60 8.64 -4.20 -2.79
C VAL A 60 8.61 -5.48 -1.92
N PRO A 61 9.48 -5.61 -0.90
CA PRO A 61 10.57 -4.69 -0.59
C PRO A 61 11.68 -4.74 -1.65
N ALA A 62 12.40 -3.63 -1.83
CA ALA A 62 13.63 -3.58 -2.61
C ALA A 62 14.52 -2.42 -2.14
N PRO A 63 15.86 -2.50 -2.32
CA PRO A 63 16.76 -1.42 -1.97
C PRO A 63 16.35 -0.09 -2.61
N PHE A 64 16.40 1.01 -1.85
CA PHE A 64 16.21 2.35 -2.40
C PHE A 64 17.12 2.58 -3.61
N LYS A 65 18.34 2.00 -3.57
CA LYS A 65 19.30 2.04 -4.68
C LYS A 65 18.73 1.54 -6.02
N ASP A 66 17.87 0.53 -6.03
CA ASP A 66 17.27 -0.01 -7.27
C ASP A 66 16.31 0.99 -7.93
N PHE A 67 15.74 1.90 -7.14
CA PHE A 67 14.96 3.03 -7.60
C PHE A 67 15.88 4.18 -8.02
N ALA A 68 16.89 4.50 -7.20
CA ALA A 68 17.87 5.54 -7.51
C ALA A 68 18.61 5.30 -8.84
N ASP A 69 18.97 4.05 -9.14
CA ASP A 69 19.61 3.65 -10.40
C ASP A 69 18.70 3.87 -11.62
N LYS A 70 17.39 4.01 -11.41
CA LYS A 70 16.37 4.35 -12.42
C LYS A 70 15.93 5.81 -12.36
N GLY A 71 16.64 6.66 -11.61
CA GLY A 71 16.42 8.11 -11.57
C GLY A 71 15.36 8.59 -10.58
N TRP A 72 14.97 7.77 -9.60
CA TRP A 72 14.18 8.25 -8.47
C TRP A 72 15.07 8.95 -7.44
N GLU A 73 14.59 10.05 -6.89
CA GLU A 73 15.29 10.80 -5.84
C GLU A 73 14.44 10.83 -4.57
N TYR A 74 15.08 10.97 -3.42
CA TYR A 74 14.37 11.11 -2.15
C TYR A 74 13.84 12.54 -2.02
N ASP A 75 12.53 12.73 -1.86
CA ASP A 75 11.92 14.05 -1.63
C ASP A 75 11.93 14.37 -0.12
N GLY A 76 13.13 14.63 0.38
CA GLY A 76 13.38 14.94 1.78
C GLY A 76 14.85 15.27 2.03
N GLU A 77 15.23 15.32 3.31
CA GLU A 77 16.63 15.57 3.68
C GLU A 77 17.43 14.27 3.52
N SER A 78 18.41 14.28 2.60
CA SER A 78 19.19 13.06 2.26
C SER A 78 20.00 12.45 3.42
N ASP A 79 20.22 13.21 4.49
CA ASP A 79 20.90 12.77 5.71
C ASP A 79 19.93 12.29 6.81
N GLU A 80 18.64 12.20 6.49
CA GLU A 80 17.64 11.58 7.35
C GLU A 80 18.03 10.14 7.68
N LYS A 81 17.86 9.79 8.96
CA LYS A 81 18.32 8.52 9.53
C LYS A 81 17.16 7.61 9.84
N VAL A 82 17.35 6.33 9.55
CA VAL A 82 16.42 5.26 9.93
C VAL A 82 17.09 4.41 11.00
N PRO A 83 16.61 4.40 12.26
CA PRO A 83 17.20 3.58 13.31
C PRO A 83 17.15 2.08 12.96
N ALA A 84 18.04 1.30 13.56
CA ALA A 84 18.04 -0.16 13.45
C ALA A 84 16.66 -0.75 13.74
N HIS A 85 16.23 -1.70 12.91
CA HIS A 85 14.96 -2.44 13.09
C HIS A 85 13.73 -1.50 13.16
N LYS A 86 13.71 -0.47 12.31
CA LYS A 86 12.63 0.53 12.21
C LYS A 86 12.25 0.85 10.77
N TYR A 87 11.10 1.50 10.67
CA TYR A 87 10.55 2.08 9.45
C TYR A 87 10.53 3.60 9.54
N LEU A 88 10.94 4.26 8.47
CA LEU A 88 10.54 5.64 8.19
C LEU A 88 9.21 5.61 7.43
N ILE A 89 8.18 6.20 8.03
CA ILE A 89 6.81 6.23 7.52
C ILE A 89 6.52 7.63 6.98
N GLY A 90 5.80 7.71 5.86
CA GLY A 90 5.38 9.00 5.27
C GLY A 90 6.49 9.74 4.52
N ALA A 91 7.49 9.01 4.03
CA ALA A 91 8.49 9.48 3.09
C ALA A 91 7.91 9.57 1.67
N TYR A 92 8.59 10.31 0.81
CA TYR A 92 8.26 10.45 -0.61
C TYR A 92 9.51 10.27 -1.46
N ILE A 93 9.34 9.75 -2.67
CA ILE A 93 10.36 9.77 -3.71
C ILE A 93 9.81 10.51 -4.93
N GLU A 94 10.67 11.18 -5.67
CA GLU A 94 10.27 11.92 -6.87
C GLU A 94 10.97 11.40 -8.12
N LYS A 95 10.23 11.40 -9.23
CA LYS A 95 10.75 11.19 -10.58
C LYS A 95 9.78 11.80 -11.57
N ASP A 96 10.29 12.62 -12.48
CA ASP A 96 9.49 13.32 -13.49
C ASP A 96 8.36 14.16 -12.87
N ASP A 97 7.08 13.79 -13.08
CA ASP A 97 5.89 14.44 -12.52
C ASP A 97 5.17 13.58 -11.47
N MET A 98 5.87 12.57 -10.92
CA MET A 98 5.41 11.64 -9.88
C MET A 98 6.09 11.91 -8.54
N ASP A 99 5.33 11.75 -7.46
CA ASP A 99 5.76 11.89 -6.06
C ASP A 99 5.09 10.85 -5.15
N PRO A 100 5.24 9.53 -5.42
CA PRO A 100 4.60 8.50 -4.62
C PRO A 100 5.11 8.46 -3.18
N SER A 101 4.20 8.14 -2.27
CA SER A 101 4.54 7.87 -0.86
C SER A 101 5.28 6.54 -0.74
N VAL A 102 6.25 6.47 0.16
CA VAL A 102 7.02 5.26 0.48
C VAL A 102 7.22 5.08 1.96
N TYR A 103 7.42 3.82 2.38
CA TYR A 103 8.03 3.51 3.68
C TYR A 103 9.41 2.91 3.47
N ILE A 104 10.40 3.46 4.17
CA ILE A 104 11.79 2.97 4.13
C ILE A 104 12.04 2.11 5.35
N MET A 105 12.57 0.92 5.14
CA MET A 105 12.85 -0.09 6.15
C MET A 105 14.36 -0.19 6.39
N ASN A 106 14.75 -0.26 7.65
CA ASN A 106 16.09 -0.63 8.06
C ASN A 106 16.03 -1.96 8.82
N ASP A 107 16.53 -3.02 8.18
CA ASP A 107 16.62 -4.37 8.75
C ASP A 107 17.98 -4.68 9.40
N SER A 108 18.89 -3.71 9.39
CA SER A 108 20.22 -3.84 9.96
C SER A 108 20.26 -3.52 11.45
N ASP A 109 21.35 -3.94 12.10
CA ASP A 109 21.62 -3.65 13.52
C ASP A 109 22.12 -2.22 13.78
N ASP A 110 22.42 -1.46 12.72
CA ASP A 110 22.98 -0.11 12.79
C ASP A 110 21.97 0.95 12.29
N GLU A 111 22.16 2.20 12.70
CA GLU A 111 21.44 3.32 12.08
C GLU A 111 21.99 3.59 10.68
N ILE A 112 21.10 3.72 9.69
CA ILE A 112 21.45 3.95 8.29
C ILE A 112 20.92 5.30 7.79
N ASN A 113 21.47 5.81 6.70
CA ASN A 113 20.82 6.88 5.93
C ASN A 113 19.56 6.34 5.24
N VAL A 114 18.57 7.19 5.03
CA VAL A 114 17.32 6.84 4.33
C VAL A 114 17.57 6.21 2.94
N THR A 115 18.59 6.65 2.22
CA THR A 115 18.94 6.13 0.89
C THR A 115 19.67 4.78 0.91
N GLU A 116 20.03 4.29 2.09
CA GLU A 116 20.65 2.97 2.30
C GLU A 116 19.62 1.89 2.66
N GLY A 117 18.38 2.27 2.96
CA GLY A 117 17.32 1.34 3.35
C GLY A 117 16.54 0.74 2.18
N ASP A 118 15.58 -0.11 2.51
CA ASP A 118 14.70 -0.77 1.56
C ASP A 118 13.34 -0.06 1.48
N ILE A 119 12.85 0.22 0.27
CA ILE A 119 11.47 0.63 0.06
C ILE A 119 10.59 -0.59 0.29
N SER A 120 9.85 -0.59 1.40
CA SER A 120 8.97 -1.69 1.86
C SER A 120 7.48 -1.42 1.64
N CYS A 121 7.14 -0.15 1.39
CA CYS A 121 5.82 0.26 0.97
C CYS A 121 5.94 1.30 -0.14
N ILE A 122 5.05 1.24 -1.12
CA ILE A 122 4.90 2.29 -2.13
C ILE A 122 3.42 2.52 -2.43
N GLY A 123 3.00 3.79 -2.46
CA GLY A 123 1.64 4.21 -2.75
C GLY A 123 1.60 5.24 -3.86
N PHE A 124 0.91 4.90 -4.94
CA PHE A 124 0.62 5.79 -6.07
C PHE A 124 -0.81 6.30 -5.99
N ASP A 125 -1.00 7.55 -6.41
CA ASP A 125 -2.31 8.16 -6.54
C ASP A 125 -2.57 8.75 -7.94
N GLN A 126 -3.71 9.42 -8.08
CA GLN A 126 -4.17 9.95 -9.35
C GLN A 126 -3.27 11.06 -9.93
N PHE A 127 -2.46 11.72 -9.10
CA PHE A 127 -1.54 12.75 -9.53
C PHE A 127 -0.27 12.15 -10.17
N ASP A 128 0.08 10.91 -9.85
CA ASP A 128 1.20 10.19 -10.48
C ASP A 128 0.88 9.75 -11.91
N MET A 129 -0.40 9.59 -12.25
CA MET A 129 -0.84 9.07 -13.57
C MET A 129 -0.70 10.03 -14.75
N LYS A 130 -0.45 11.33 -14.52
CA LYS A 130 -0.63 12.40 -15.54
C LYS A 130 -0.09 12.03 -16.93
N ASN A 131 1.19 11.68 -17.02
CA ASN A 131 1.85 11.26 -18.26
C ASN A 131 2.46 9.87 -18.14
N ASN A 132 2.12 9.13 -17.08
CA ASN A 132 2.80 7.89 -16.70
C ASN A 132 1.87 6.69 -16.80
N GLU A 133 2.40 5.58 -17.31
CA GLU A 133 1.72 4.30 -17.24
C GLU A 133 2.21 3.54 -16.00
N ILE A 134 1.31 3.38 -15.03
CA ILE A 134 1.58 2.67 -13.78
C ILE A 134 0.70 1.43 -13.74
N LYS A 135 1.34 0.27 -13.57
CA LYS A 135 0.65 -1.03 -13.55
C LYS A 135 1.02 -1.84 -12.32
N TYR A 136 0.03 -2.53 -11.76
CA TYR A 136 0.23 -3.56 -10.75
C TYR A 136 0.10 -4.96 -11.35
N GLY A 137 1.14 -5.77 -11.23
CA GLY A 137 1.28 -7.01 -11.99
C GLY A 137 1.09 -6.79 -13.50
N ASP A 138 0.64 -7.83 -14.19
CA ASP A 138 0.48 -7.78 -15.65
C ASP A 138 -0.84 -7.12 -16.09
N ASN A 139 -1.85 -7.12 -15.21
CA ASN A 139 -3.27 -7.01 -15.57
C ASN A 139 -3.91 -5.70 -15.11
N ILE A 140 -3.35 -5.05 -14.11
CA ILE A 140 -3.99 -3.91 -13.44
C ILE A 140 -3.27 -2.65 -13.88
N THR A 141 -3.98 -1.72 -14.50
CA THR A 141 -3.44 -0.45 -15.00
C THR A 141 -4.24 0.70 -14.43
N MET A 142 -3.58 1.64 -13.76
CA MET A 142 -4.23 2.82 -13.21
C MET A 142 -4.85 3.65 -14.34
N GLY A 143 -6.01 4.26 -14.06
CA GLY A 143 -6.80 5.04 -15.01
C GLY A 143 -7.54 4.21 -16.07
N LYS A 144 -7.45 2.87 -16.00
CA LYS A 144 -8.10 1.96 -16.97
C LYS A 144 -8.88 0.84 -16.31
N THR A 145 -8.28 0.17 -15.32
CA THR A 145 -8.87 -1.03 -14.70
C THR A 145 -10.04 -0.67 -13.79
N THR A 146 -11.11 -1.45 -13.88
CA THR A 146 -12.32 -1.32 -13.06
C THR A 146 -12.24 -2.13 -11.77
N LEU A 147 -13.07 -1.79 -10.78
CA LEU A 147 -13.25 -2.60 -9.55
C LEU A 147 -13.53 -4.08 -9.84
N GLU A 148 -14.44 -4.35 -10.78
CA GLU A 148 -14.82 -5.71 -11.17
C GLU A 148 -13.66 -6.48 -11.82
N GLU A 149 -12.81 -5.81 -12.59
CA GLU A 149 -11.62 -6.44 -13.17
C GLU A 149 -10.57 -6.78 -12.10
N VAL A 150 -10.40 -5.93 -11.08
CA VAL A 150 -9.53 -6.24 -9.93
C VAL A 150 -10.06 -7.47 -9.18
N LYS A 151 -11.36 -7.49 -8.86
CA LYS A 151 -12.00 -8.65 -8.21
C LYS A 151 -11.92 -9.91 -9.07
N SER A 152 -12.08 -9.78 -10.38
CA SER A 152 -11.92 -10.90 -11.31
C SER A 152 -10.49 -11.43 -11.36
N ALA A 153 -9.48 -10.56 -11.17
CA ALA A 153 -8.08 -10.94 -11.19
C ALA A 153 -7.62 -11.58 -9.87
N PHE A 154 -8.13 -11.09 -8.72
CA PHE A 154 -7.59 -11.41 -7.40
C PHE A 154 -8.59 -12.07 -6.43
N GLY A 155 -9.85 -12.19 -6.82
CA GLY A 155 -10.95 -12.64 -5.96
C GLY A 155 -11.52 -11.51 -5.09
N GLU A 156 -12.39 -11.87 -4.16
CA GLU A 156 -12.99 -10.91 -3.23
C GLU A 156 -11.94 -10.33 -2.26
N PRO A 157 -12.02 -9.01 -1.97
CA PRO A 157 -11.15 -8.37 -1.00
C PRO A 157 -11.53 -8.75 0.43
N ASP A 158 -10.59 -8.59 1.36
CA ASP A 158 -10.80 -8.82 2.79
C ASP A 158 -11.49 -7.60 3.46
N TYR A 159 -11.39 -6.43 2.82
CA TYR A 159 -12.07 -5.19 3.20
C TYR A 159 -12.56 -4.43 1.97
N GLU A 160 -13.75 -3.84 2.05
CA GLU A 160 -14.31 -2.92 1.05
C GLU A 160 -15.11 -1.82 1.74
N ASN A 161 -14.89 -0.58 1.31
CA ASN A 161 -15.60 0.58 1.82
C ASN A 161 -15.76 1.66 0.74
N THR A 162 -16.97 2.21 0.64
CA THR A 162 -17.29 3.32 -0.27
C THR A 162 -17.64 4.56 0.53
N LEU A 163 -16.89 5.63 0.30
CA LEU A 163 -17.16 6.96 0.82
C LEU A 163 -17.96 7.74 -0.23
N GLU A 164 -19.29 7.59 -0.21
CA GLU A 164 -20.19 8.17 -1.22
C GLU A 164 -19.99 9.69 -1.40
N ASP A 165 -19.83 10.45 -0.31
CA ASP A 165 -19.63 11.90 -0.35
C ASP A 165 -18.33 12.33 -1.05
N LEU A 166 -17.34 11.43 -1.11
CA LEU A 166 -16.06 11.67 -1.78
C LEU A 166 -15.97 10.97 -3.14
N GLY A 167 -16.94 10.11 -3.48
CA GLY A 167 -16.89 9.30 -4.68
C GLY A 167 -15.69 8.36 -4.71
N ILE A 168 -15.28 7.81 -3.57
CA ILE A 168 -14.11 6.93 -3.47
C ILE A 168 -14.54 5.56 -2.96
N THR A 169 -14.14 4.50 -3.67
CA THR A 169 -14.22 3.13 -3.16
C THR A 169 -12.82 2.60 -2.89
N THR A 170 -12.61 2.01 -1.73
CA THR A 170 -11.35 1.36 -1.35
C THR A 170 -11.62 -0.12 -1.13
N ILE A 171 -10.77 -0.97 -1.71
CA ILE A 171 -10.70 -2.39 -1.35
C ILE A 171 -9.29 -2.74 -0.88
N ARG A 172 -9.19 -3.75 -0.03
CA ARG A 172 -7.91 -4.23 0.47
C ARG A 172 -7.86 -5.75 0.55
N TYR A 173 -6.71 -6.29 0.18
CA TYR A 173 -6.34 -7.68 0.38
C TYR A 173 -5.28 -7.73 1.47
N GLU A 174 -5.52 -8.51 2.52
CA GLU A 174 -4.68 -8.57 3.72
C GLU A 174 -4.12 -9.99 3.90
N LYS A 175 -2.79 -10.11 3.98
CA LYS A 175 -2.11 -11.38 4.32
C LYS A 175 -1.68 -11.37 5.79
N ASP A 176 -1.22 -10.22 6.27
CA ASP A 176 -0.87 -9.95 7.67
C ASP A 176 -1.00 -8.43 7.93
N ILE A 177 -0.90 -8.00 9.19
CA ILE A 177 -1.04 -6.60 9.62
C ILE A 177 -0.04 -5.62 8.98
N TYR A 178 1.01 -6.13 8.32
CA TYR A 178 2.01 -5.36 7.58
C TYR A 178 2.26 -5.91 6.16
N ILE A 179 1.37 -6.78 5.67
CA ILE A 179 1.45 -7.36 4.32
C ILE A 179 0.07 -7.23 3.68
N GLU A 180 -0.11 -6.17 2.89
CA GLU A 180 -1.39 -5.79 2.30
C GLU A 180 -1.25 -5.14 0.92
N VAL A 181 -2.32 -5.21 0.14
CA VAL A 181 -2.49 -4.46 -1.11
C VAL A 181 -3.83 -3.73 -1.07
N GLU A 182 -3.78 -2.41 -1.18
CA GLU A 182 -4.96 -1.54 -1.20
C GLU A 182 -5.14 -0.95 -2.60
N PHE A 183 -6.38 -0.97 -3.12
CA PHE A 183 -6.76 -0.29 -4.36
C PHE A 183 -7.83 0.75 -4.07
N LYS A 184 -7.71 1.91 -4.72
CA LYS A 184 -8.67 3.03 -4.65
C LYS A 184 -9.25 3.28 -6.03
N PHE A 185 -10.56 3.45 -6.06
CA PHE A 185 -11.33 3.70 -7.27
C PHE A 185 -12.08 5.03 -7.13
N ASP A 186 -12.16 5.75 -8.25
CA ASP A 186 -12.95 6.97 -8.35
C ASP A 186 -14.46 6.69 -8.43
N GLU A 187 -15.26 7.75 -8.58
CA GLU A 187 -16.73 7.67 -8.63
C GLU A 187 -17.25 6.86 -9.81
N SER A 188 -16.44 6.70 -10.86
CA SER A 188 -16.75 5.89 -12.04
C SER A 188 -16.33 4.43 -11.87
N GLY A 189 -15.74 4.07 -10.73
CA GLY A 189 -15.25 2.73 -10.46
C GLY A 189 -13.93 2.41 -11.17
N ILE A 190 -13.20 3.43 -11.63
CA ILE A 190 -11.90 3.29 -12.29
C ILE A 190 -10.78 3.45 -11.26
N LEU A 191 -9.80 2.56 -11.32
CA LEU A 191 -8.65 2.56 -10.43
C LEU A 191 -7.87 3.87 -10.55
N ASN A 192 -7.78 4.62 -9.46
CA ASN A 192 -7.07 5.90 -9.42
C ASN A 192 -5.93 5.93 -8.39
N GLY A 193 -5.73 4.86 -7.62
CA GLY A 193 -4.61 4.72 -6.68
C GLY A 193 -4.42 3.27 -6.23
N PHE A 194 -3.19 2.91 -5.86
CA PHE A 194 -2.93 1.68 -5.13
C PHE A 194 -1.74 1.83 -4.19
N THR A 195 -1.76 1.08 -3.09
CA THR A 195 -0.67 0.99 -2.12
C THR A 195 -0.27 -0.46 -1.94
N LEU A 196 1.03 -0.71 -2.00
CA LEU A 196 1.65 -2.02 -1.79
C LEU A 196 2.44 -1.95 -0.49
N THR A 197 2.04 -2.70 0.53
CA THR A 197 2.78 -2.79 1.80
C THR A 197 3.30 -4.22 1.94
N ASN A 198 4.62 -4.39 1.92
CA ASN A 198 5.28 -5.67 2.14
C ASN A 198 6.38 -5.50 3.17
N GLN A 199 5.97 -5.53 4.44
CA GLN A 199 6.80 -5.27 5.60
C GLN A 199 6.82 -6.53 6.49
N PRO A 200 7.77 -7.46 6.27
CA PRO A 200 7.91 -8.63 7.12
C PRO A 200 8.16 -8.22 8.57
N THR A 201 7.48 -8.88 9.50
CA THR A 201 7.31 -8.47 10.91
C THR A 201 8.46 -8.83 11.84
N ASP A 202 9.50 -9.48 11.35
CA ASP A 202 10.51 -10.13 12.20
C ASP A 202 11.67 -9.20 12.61
N PHE A 203 11.33 -8.02 13.16
CA PHE A 203 12.26 -7.12 13.85
C PHE A 203 12.24 -7.30 15.36
#